data_AF-A0A836MPF4-F1
#
_entry.id   AF-A0A836MPF4-F1
#
_cell.length_a   1.000
_cell.length_b   1.000
_cell.length_c   1.000
_cell.angle_alpha   90.00
_cell.angle_beta   90.00
_cell.angle_gamma   90.00
#
_symmetry.space_group_name_H-M   'P 1'
#
loop_
_entity.id
_entity.type
_entity.pdbx_description
1 polymer ?
#
loop_
_entity_poly.entity_id
_entity_poly.type
_entity_poly.pdbx_seq_one_letter_code
_entity_poly.pdbx_strand_id
1 'polypeptide(L)'
;MKSKEQLEPIDFLSEDSHSYSIFKIEKQLNEAKNENDKIIYTCETIGKEIKSAPKFISLEALLKKYNSLYGNSHKTNKKIKKLESLLKPTIKQNELLTKELNAAKIKIQKLEEQKDSPAQAAIIHDLTLDNKQLALQIQNLQLELRTLKKTKPIVVEKNIRAEKKLKRLNNASLELENEKKEVANTLTRRASKAGKAKKSPYEKVGTKEAMKKYWLQAKDGFTQRGVKQKFIDDMHEKALTNILPMPKDSNLTEKTIRNWIKDFEQEIGKSSS
;
A
#
# COMPACT_ATOMS: atom_id res chain seq x y z
N MET A 1 -83.89 -145.77 -81.30
CA MET A 1 -83.06 -146.94 -80.95
C MET A 1 -81.62 -146.46 -80.72
N LYS A 2 -80.95 -146.97 -79.68
CA LYS A 2 -79.54 -146.66 -79.34
C LYS A 2 -78.56 -147.41 -80.26
N SER A 3 -77.39 -146.84 -80.55
CA SER A 3 -76.11 -147.59 -80.63
C SER A 3 -74.90 -146.63 -80.61
N LYS A 4 -73.76 -147.18 -80.17
CA LYS A 4 -72.53 -146.56 -79.68
C LYS A 4 -71.50 -146.17 -80.76
N GLU A 5 -70.64 -145.24 -80.35
CA GLU A 5 -69.18 -145.06 -80.61
C GLU A 5 -68.55 -145.60 -81.90
N GLN A 6 -67.78 -144.71 -82.56
CA GLN A 6 -66.48 -145.05 -83.16
C GLN A 6 -65.60 -143.79 -83.22
N LEU A 7 -64.35 -143.96 -82.78
CA LEU A 7 -63.24 -143.01 -82.87
C LEU A 7 -62.43 -143.33 -84.13
N GLU A 8 -61.93 -142.29 -84.81
CA GLU A 8 -60.59 -142.13 -85.45
C GLU A 8 -60.65 -141.06 -86.57
N PRO A 9 -59.53 -140.54 -87.10
CA PRO A 9 -58.18 -140.35 -86.55
C PRO A 9 -57.63 -138.91 -86.77
N ILE A 10 -56.46 -138.64 -86.17
CA ILE A 10 -55.69 -137.39 -86.27
C ILE A 10 -54.86 -137.40 -87.57
N ASP A 11 -54.85 -136.29 -88.31
CA ASP A 11 -53.94 -136.05 -89.45
C ASP A 11 -53.12 -134.76 -89.24
N PHE A 12 -51.83 -134.85 -89.59
CA PHE A 12 -50.75 -133.92 -89.28
C PHE A 12 -50.64 -132.73 -90.27
N LEU A 13 -50.36 -131.55 -89.69
CA LEU A 13 -49.55 -130.42 -90.19
C LEU A 13 -49.85 -129.71 -91.52
N SER A 14 -50.10 -128.40 -91.42
CA SER A 14 -49.72 -127.40 -92.44
C SER A 14 -48.62 -126.50 -91.88
N GLU A 15 -47.52 -126.35 -92.62
CA GLU A 15 -46.27 -125.65 -92.22
C GLU A 15 -46.46 -124.13 -91.99
N ASP A 16 -47.54 -123.53 -92.50
CA ASP A 16 -47.81 -122.08 -92.34
C ASP A 16 -48.34 -121.70 -90.94
N SER A 17 -48.94 -122.65 -90.22
CA SER A 17 -49.52 -122.44 -88.88
C SER A 17 -48.47 -122.30 -87.77
N HIS A 18 -47.32 -122.95 -87.92
CA HIS A 18 -46.24 -122.93 -86.93
C HIS A 18 -45.49 -121.60 -86.94
N SER A 19 -45.23 -121.04 -88.12
CA SER A 19 -44.57 -119.74 -88.28
C SER A 19 -45.40 -118.60 -87.66
N TYR A 20 -46.72 -118.63 -87.84
CA TYR A 20 -47.65 -117.66 -87.23
C TYR A 20 -47.69 -117.75 -85.69
N SER A 21 -47.56 -118.95 -85.15
CA SER A 21 -47.54 -119.19 -83.70
C SER A 21 -46.21 -118.76 -83.06
N ILE A 22 -45.08 -119.00 -83.73
CA ILE A 22 -43.75 -118.55 -83.30
C ILE A 22 -43.68 -117.02 -83.31
N PHE A 23 -44.12 -116.36 -84.38
CA PHE A 23 -44.17 -114.89 -84.46
C PHE A 23 -45.01 -114.27 -83.34
N LYS A 24 -46.11 -114.90 -82.95
CA LYS A 24 -46.96 -114.44 -81.85
C LYS A 24 -46.27 -114.56 -80.50
N ILE A 25 -45.57 -115.67 -80.25
CA ILE A 25 -44.81 -115.89 -79.01
C ILE A 25 -43.61 -114.93 -78.94
N GLU A 26 -42.88 -114.74 -80.05
CA GLU A 26 -41.78 -113.78 -80.12
C GLU A 26 -42.27 -112.35 -79.86
N LYS A 27 -43.40 -111.97 -80.45
CA LYS A 27 -44.03 -110.66 -80.18
C LYS A 27 -44.38 -110.49 -78.71
N GLN A 28 -45.02 -111.49 -78.09
CA GLN A 28 -45.36 -111.44 -76.66
C GLN A 28 -44.12 -111.41 -75.76
N LEU A 29 -43.08 -112.16 -76.10
CA LEU A 29 -41.81 -112.16 -75.36
C LEU A 29 -41.11 -110.80 -75.47
N ASN A 30 -41.15 -110.17 -76.64
CA ASN A 30 -40.54 -108.85 -76.85
C ASN A 30 -41.36 -107.74 -76.17
N GLU A 31 -42.69 -107.87 -76.13
CA GLU A 31 -43.58 -107.00 -75.34
C GLU A 31 -43.30 -107.14 -73.84
N ALA A 32 -43.22 -108.36 -73.31
CA ALA A 32 -42.87 -108.61 -71.91
C ALA A 32 -41.47 -108.11 -71.56
N LYS A 33 -40.50 -108.25 -72.47
CA LYS A 33 -39.14 -107.73 -72.30
C LYS A 33 -39.13 -106.20 -72.23
N ASN A 34 -39.87 -105.53 -73.13
CA ASN A 34 -40.03 -104.08 -73.11
C ASN A 34 -40.73 -103.59 -71.84
N GLU A 35 -41.71 -104.32 -71.31
CA GLU A 35 -42.33 -104.00 -70.02
C GLU A 35 -41.35 -104.16 -68.86
N ASN A 36 -40.53 -105.21 -68.87
CA ASN A 36 -39.54 -105.43 -67.83
C ASN A 36 -38.44 -104.35 -67.85
N ASP A 37 -37.99 -103.93 -69.03
CA ASP A 37 -37.03 -102.82 -69.19
C ASP A 37 -37.62 -101.49 -68.68
N LYS A 38 -38.92 -101.26 -68.90
CA LYS A 38 -39.62 -100.10 -68.31
C LYS A 38 -39.63 -100.16 -66.79
N ILE A 39 -39.91 -101.32 -66.19
CA ILE A 39 -39.92 -101.51 -64.72
C ILE A 39 -38.53 -101.28 -64.14
N ILE A 40 -37.49 -101.82 -64.77
CA ILE A 40 -36.10 -101.63 -64.34
C ILE A 40 -35.76 -100.13 -64.37
N TYR A 41 -36.11 -99.44 -65.47
CA TYR A 41 -35.90 -98.00 -65.59
C TYR A 41 -36.61 -97.21 -64.50
N THR A 42 -37.89 -97.49 -64.18
CA THR A 42 -38.60 -96.81 -63.08
C THR A 42 -37.96 -97.09 -61.73
N CYS A 43 -37.58 -98.34 -61.44
CA CYS A 43 -36.90 -98.69 -60.19
C CYS A 43 -35.56 -97.98 -60.03
N GLU A 44 -34.77 -97.86 -61.10
CA GLU A 44 -33.52 -97.10 -61.09
C GLU A 44 -33.75 -95.61 -60.87
N THR A 45 -34.78 -95.04 -61.50
CA THR A 45 -35.12 -93.63 -61.36
C THR A 45 -35.54 -93.31 -59.92
N ILE A 46 -36.43 -94.11 -59.35
CA ILE A 46 -36.86 -94.00 -57.94
C ILE A 46 -35.66 -94.21 -56.99
N GLY A 47 -34.78 -95.17 -57.29
CA GLY A 47 -33.58 -95.41 -56.50
C GLY A 47 -32.61 -94.22 -56.50
N LYS A 48 -32.49 -93.50 -57.61
CA LYS A 48 -31.71 -92.26 -57.72
C LYS A 48 -32.37 -91.12 -56.93
N GLU A 49 -33.70 -90.97 -57.03
CA GLU A 49 -34.44 -89.97 -56.25
C GLU A 49 -34.28 -90.17 -54.74
N ILE A 50 -34.44 -91.39 -54.24
CA ILE A 50 -34.28 -91.71 -52.80
C ILE A 50 -32.84 -91.45 -52.32
N LYS A 51 -31.83 -91.78 -53.13
CA LYS A 51 -30.42 -91.50 -52.80
C LYS A 51 -30.07 -90.01 -52.81
N SER A 52 -30.74 -89.24 -53.66
CA SER A 52 -30.58 -87.79 -53.77
C SER A 52 -31.41 -87.01 -52.74
N ALA A 53 -32.37 -87.67 -52.08
CA ALA A 53 -33.19 -87.06 -51.06
C ALA A 53 -32.32 -86.58 -49.87
N PRO A 54 -32.58 -85.38 -49.31
CA PRO A 54 -31.84 -84.87 -48.18
C PRO A 54 -31.91 -85.85 -47.01
N LYS A 55 -30.76 -86.28 -46.50
CA LYS A 55 -30.72 -87.07 -45.26
C LYS A 55 -31.33 -86.22 -44.15
N PHE A 56 -32.44 -86.68 -43.57
CA PHE A 56 -33.08 -86.00 -42.45
C PHE A 56 -32.06 -85.78 -41.33
N ILE A 57 -31.71 -84.52 -41.10
CA ILE A 57 -30.93 -84.12 -39.93
C ILE A 57 -31.82 -84.42 -38.72
N SER A 58 -31.29 -85.15 -37.74
CA SER A 58 -32.09 -85.45 -36.55
C SER A 58 -32.52 -84.15 -35.87
N LEU A 59 -33.76 -84.14 -35.37
CA LEU A 59 -34.31 -83.01 -34.59
C LEU A 59 -33.35 -82.58 -33.47
N GLU A 60 -32.64 -83.53 -32.88
CA GLU A 60 -31.66 -83.33 -31.82
C GLU A 60 -30.43 -82.51 -32.28
N ALA A 61 -29.93 -82.74 -33.50
CA ALA A 61 -28.82 -81.98 -34.07
C ALA A 61 -29.24 -80.53 -34.43
N LEU A 62 -30.47 -80.34 -34.90
CA LEU A 62 -31.06 -79.02 -35.13
C LEU A 62 -31.25 -78.26 -33.81
N LEU A 63 -31.79 -78.92 -32.78
CA LEU A 63 -31.99 -78.33 -31.45
C LEU A 63 -30.64 -77.88 -30.83
N LYS A 64 -29.59 -78.68 -30.99
CA LYS A 64 -28.24 -78.36 -30.50
C LYS A 64 -27.65 -77.14 -31.19
N LYS A 65 -27.81 -77.02 -32.52
CA LYS A 65 -27.40 -75.82 -33.29
C LYS A 65 -28.19 -74.58 -32.87
N TYR A 66 -29.51 -74.70 -32.73
CA TYR A 66 -30.38 -73.61 -32.28
C TYR A 66 -29.98 -73.09 -30.90
N ASN A 67 -29.80 -74.00 -29.92
CA ASN A 67 -29.40 -73.62 -28.55
C ASN A 67 -28.02 -72.95 -28.50
N SER A 68 -27.07 -73.39 -29.35
CA SER A 68 -25.76 -72.75 -29.48
C SER A 68 -25.86 -71.32 -30.03
N LEU A 69 -26.63 -71.12 -31.11
CA LEU A 69 -26.87 -69.80 -31.69
C LEU A 69 -27.60 -68.86 -30.71
N TYR A 70 -28.61 -69.38 -30.01
CA TYR A 70 -29.35 -68.63 -29.00
C TYR A 70 -28.45 -68.21 -27.83
N GLY A 71 -27.61 -69.11 -27.33
CA GLY A 71 -26.64 -68.81 -26.27
C GLY A 71 -25.61 -67.74 -26.68
N ASN A 72 -25.12 -67.78 -27.93
CA ASN A 72 -24.22 -66.76 -28.47
C ASN A 72 -24.92 -65.41 -28.64
N SER A 73 -26.14 -65.40 -29.18
CA SER A 73 -26.97 -64.19 -29.28
C SER A 73 -27.20 -63.54 -27.92
N HIS A 74 -27.52 -64.34 -26.90
CA HIS A 74 -27.73 -63.84 -25.54
C HIS A 74 -26.46 -63.21 -24.94
N LYS A 75 -25.29 -63.84 -25.12
CA LYS A 75 -23.99 -63.29 -24.69
C LYS A 75 -23.68 -61.97 -25.40
N THR A 76 -23.93 -61.88 -26.71
CA THR A 76 -23.73 -60.66 -27.50
C THR A 76 -24.66 -59.55 -27.03
N ASN A 77 -25.94 -59.85 -26.80
CA ASN A 77 -26.91 -58.88 -26.32
C ASN A 77 -26.56 -58.36 -24.90
N LYS A 78 -26.04 -59.23 -24.03
CA LYS A 78 -25.52 -58.82 -22.72
C LYS A 78 -24.31 -57.89 -22.82
N LYS A 79 -23.41 -58.11 -23.79
CA LYS A 79 -22.28 -57.20 -24.06
C LYS A 79 -22.76 -55.84 -24.59
N ILE A 80 -23.72 -55.82 -25.51
CA ILE A 80 -24.32 -54.59 -26.06
C ILE A 80 -24.92 -53.76 -24.92
N LYS A 81 -25.77 -54.36 -24.06
CA LYS A 81 -26.36 -53.65 -22.91
C LYS A 81 -25.31 -53.07 -21.95
N LYS A 82 -24.20 -53.79 -21.73
CA LYS A 82 -23.10 -53.29 -20.89
C LYS A 82 -22.38 -52.10 -21.53
N LEU A 83 -22.16 -52.14 -22.84
CA LEU A 83 -21.57 -51.01 -23.56
C LEU A 83 -22.50 -49.79 -23.57
N GLU A 84 -23.80 -49.99 -23.78
CA GLU A 84 -24.81 -48.91 -23.68
C GLU A 84 -24.83 -48.26 -22.30
N SER A 85 -24.75 -49.06 -21.23
CA SER A 85 -24.73 -48.51 -19.86
C SER A 85 -23.47 -47.70 -19.58
N LEU A 86 -22.33 -48.09 -20.17
CA LEU A 86 -21.06 -47.38 -20.05
C LEU A 86 -21.03 -46.11 -20.90
N LEU A 87 -21.65 -46.11 -22.08
CA LEU A 87 -21.64 -44.98 -23.01
C LEU A 87 -22.58 -43.84 -22.56
N LYS A 88 -23.70 -44.20 -21.92
CA LYS A 88 -24.74 -43.25 -21.48
C LYS A 88 -24.23 -42.10 -20.59
N PRO A 89 -23.42 -42.32 -19.54
CA PRO A 89 -22.86 -41.22 -18.75
C PRO A 89 -21.89 -40.36 -19.55
N THR A 90 -21.07 -40.94 -20.43
CA THR A 90 -20.14 -40.20 -21.29
C THR A 90 -20.87 -39.25 -22.24
N ILE A 91 -21.97 -39.70 -22.84
CA ILE A 91 -22.81 -38.85 -23.70
C ILE A 91 -23.37 -37.67 -22.91
N LYS A 92 -23.92 -37.92 -21.71
CA LYS A 92 -24.44 -36.85 -20.84
C LYS A 92 -23.37 -35.84 -20.44
N GLN A 93 -22.16 -36.30 -20.14
CA GLN A 93 -21.05 -35.43 -19.79
C GLN A 93 -20.62 -34.55 -20.98
N ASN A 94 -20.58 -35.11 -22.19
CA ASN A 94 -20.29 -34.35 -23.40
C ASN A 94 -21.35 -33.28 -23.68
N GLU A 95 -22.64 -33.57 -23.45
CA GLU A 95 -23.71 -32.58 -23.56
C GLU A 95 -23.54 -31.43 -22.56
N LEU A 96 -23.14 -31.72 -21.32
CA LEU A 96 -22.88 -30.71 -20.29
C LEU A 96 -21.71 -29.81 -20.68
N LEU A 97 -20.57 -30.41 -21.04
CA LEU A 97 -19.37 -29.68 -21.45
C LEU A 97 -19.63 -28.80 -22.69
N THR A 98 -20.47 -29.27 -23.62
CA THR A 98 -20.86 -28.48 -24.80
C THR A 98 -21.67 -27.25 -24.40
N LYS A 99 -22.58 -27.37 -23.41
CA LYS A 99 -23.33 -26.23 -22.87
C LYS A 99 -22.42 -25.22 -22.16
N GLU A 100 -21.49 -25.71 -21.33
CA GLU A 100 -20.51 -24.86 -20.65
C GLU A 100 -19.60 -24.12 -21.63
N LEU A 101 -19.11 -24.81 -22.66
CA LEU A 101 -18.28 -24.22 -23.71
C LEU A 101 -19.04 -23.10 -24.45
N ASN A 102 -20.31 -23.32 -24.79
CA ASN A 102 -21.12 -22.30 -25.44
C ASN A 102 -21.39 -21.09 -24.53
N ALA A 103 -21.66 -21.34 -23.24
CA ALA A 103 -21.81 -20.25 -22.26
C ALA A 103 -20.52 -19.43 -22.10
N ALA A 104 -19.36 -20.10 -22.06
CA ALA A 104 -18.07 -19.44 -22.00
C ALA A 104 -17.79 -18.57 -23.24
N LYS A 105 -18.11 -19.08 -24.45
CA LYS A 105 -17.99 -18.31 -25.69
C LYS A 105 -18.83 -17.02 -25.68
N ILE A 106 -20.10 -17.12 -25.26
CA ILE A 106 -20.98 -15.95 -25.13
C ILE A 106 -20.41 -14.93 -24.13
N LYS A 107 -19.83 -15.41 -23.03
CA LYS A 107 -19.24 -14.55 -22.00
C LYS A 107 -17.99 -13.82 -22.51
N ILE A 108 -17.13 -14.51 -23.26
CA ILE A 108 -15.94 -13.91 -23.89
C ILE A 108 -16.36 -12.82 -24.87
N GLN A 109 -17.33 -13.09 -25.74
CA GLN A 109 -17.82 -12.12 -26.72
C GLN A 109 -18.37 -10.84 -26.07
N LYS A 110 -19.14 -10.97 -24.97
CA LYS A 110 -19.62 -9.81 -24.20
C LYS A 110 -18.49 -9.00 -23.56
N LEU A 111 -17.41 -9.65 -23.12
CA LEU A 111 -16.25 -8.96 -22.56
C LEU A 111 -15.45 -8.23 -23.64
N GLU A 112 -15.35 -8.80 -24.84
CA GLU A 112 -14.74 -8.13 -26.00
C GLU A 112 -15.55 -6.89 -26.42
N GLU A 113 -16.88 -7.01 -26.50
CA GLU A 113 -17.78 -5.87 -26.77
C GLU A 113 -17.66 -4.75 -25.70
N GLN A 114 -17.40 -5.11 -24.44
CA GLN A 114 -17.19 -4.13 -23.36
C GLN A 114 -15.82 -3.46 -23.42
N LYS A 115 -14.78 -4.16 -23.89
CA LYS A 115 -13.41 -3.61 -24.03
C LYS A 115 -13.37 -2.43 -25.00
N ASP A 116 -14.22 -2.46 -26.02
CA ASP A 116 -14.36 -1.40 -27.01
C ASP A 116 -15.39 -0.33 -26.62
N SER A 117 -15.91 -0.37 -25.38
CA SER A 117 -16.83 0.64 -24.88
C SER A 117 -16.14 2.02 -24.85
N PRO A 118 -16.61 3.00 -25.64
CA PRO A 118 -16.01 4.33 -25.68
C PRO A 118 -15.99 5.00 -24.29
N ALA A 119 -16.95 4.64 -23.43
CA ALA A 119 -17.03 5.12 -22.06
C ALA A 119 -15.88 4.58 -21.17
N GLN A 120 -15.53 3.29 -21.29
CA GLN A 120 -14.38 2.74 -20.55
C GLN A 120 -13.06 3.29 -21.08
N ALA A 121 -12.91 3.46 -22.40
CA ALA A 121 -11.73 4.07 -23.00
C ALA A 121 -11.53 5.53 -22.53
N ALA A 122 -12.62 6.31 -22.45
CA ALA A 122 -12.59 7.67 -21.91
C ALA A 122 -12.17 7.69 -20.43
N ILE A 123 -12.75 6.82 -19.59
CA ILE A 123 -12.38 6.70 -18.16
C ILE A 123 -10.90 6.33 -18.01
N ILE A 124 -10.40 5.36 -18.78
CA ILE A 124 -8.99 4.95 -18.73
C ILE A 124 -8.07 6.10 -19.16
N HIS A 125 -8.45 6.85 -20.20
CA HIS A 125 -7.70 8.01 -20.66
C HIS A 125 -7.62 9.11 -19.58
N ASP A 126 -8.75 9.45 -18.96
CA ASP A 126 -8.81 10.48 -17.91
C ASP A 126 -8.00 10.07 -16.68
N LEU A 127 -8.15 8.83 -16.21
CA LEU A 127 -7.33 8.28 -15.12
C LEU A 127 -5.83 8.28 -15.46
N THR A 128 -5.48 8.05 -16.73
CA THR A 128 -4.09 8.10 -17.19
C THR A 128 -3.54 9.53 -17.16
N LEU A 129 -4.35 10.52 -17.51
CA LEU A 129 -4.01 11.94 -17.41
C LEU A 129 -3.80 12.36 -15.95
N ASP A 130 -4.74 12.03 -15.07
CA ASP A 130 -4.68 12.34 -13.65
C ASP A 130 -3.43 11.72 -13.00
N ASN A 131 -3.14 10.45 -13.32
CA ASN A 131 -1.95 9.77 -12.81
C ASN A 131 -0.65 10.46 -13.26
N LYS A 132 -0.58 10.94 -14.51
CA LYS A 132 0.58 11.71 -14.99
C LYS A 132 0.72 13.03 -14.21
N GLN A 133 -0.39 13.70 -13.94
CA GLN A 133 -0.40 14.97 -13.20
C GLN A 133 0.02 14.76 -11.74
N LEU A 134 -0.48 13.73 -11.08
CA LEU A 134 -0.07 13.33 -9.72
C LEU A 134 1.42 12.96 -9.67
N ALA A 135 1.94 12.25 -10.68
CA ALA A 135 3.36 11.92 -10.74
C ALA A 135 4.24 13.17 -10.81
N LEU A 136 3.84 14.18 -11.60
CA LEU A 136 4.54 15.46 -11.66
C LEU A 136 4.49 16.21 -10.32
N GLN A 137 3.34 16.24 -9.65
CA GLN A 137 3.20 16.86 -8.33
C GLN A 137 4.11 16.17 -7.29
N ILE A 138 4.16 14.84 -7.29
CA ILE A 138 5.04 14.08 -6.41
C ILE A 138 6.51 14.43 -6.66
N GLN A 139 6.93 14.53 -7.92
CA GLN A 139 8.31 14.93 -8.26
C GLN A 139 8.64 16.33 -7.76
N ASN A 140 7.74 17.30 -7.94
CA ASN A 140 7.93 18.67 -7.47
C ASN A 140 8.04 18.74 -5.94
N LEU A 141 7.13 18.09 -5.20
CA LEU A 141 7.18 18.04 -3.75
C LEU A 141 8.46 17.37 -3.23
N GLN A 142 8.96 16.34 -3.92
CA GLN A 142 10.24 15.71 -3.59
C GLN A 142 11.42 16.67 -3.79
N LEU A 143 11.40 17.49 -4.85
CA LEU A 143 12.41 18.52 -5.07
C LEU A 143 12.37 19.60 -3.96
N GLU A 144 11.19 20.09 -3.60
CA GLU A 144 11.01 21.04 -2.49
C GLU A 144 11.48 20.47 -1.15
N LEU A 145 11.16 19.20 -0.86
CA LEU A 145 11.66 18.54 0.35
C LEU A 145 13.19 18.44 0.35
N ARG A 146 13.82 18.18 -0.80
CA ARG A 146 15.29 18.14 -0.91
C ARG A 146 15.91 19.51 -0.69
N THR A 147 15.34 20.57 -1.26
CA THR A 147 15.85 21.94 -1.06
C THR A 147 15.71 22.36 0.39
N LEU A 148 14.55 22.11 1.00
CA LEU A 148 14.29 22.45 2.40
C LEU A 148 15.18 21.69 3.38
N LYS A 149 15.45 20.41 3.11
CA LYS A 149 16.43 19.61 3.89
C LYS A 149 17.85 20.16 3.77
N LYS A 150 18.25 20.72 2.62
CA LYS A 150 19.56 21.35 2.43
C LYS A 150 19.65 22.72 3.11
N THR A 151 18.60 23.54 3.05
CA THR A 151 18.61 24.91 3.59
C THR A 151 18.43 24.95 5.10
N LYS A 152 17.65 24.03 5.69
CA LYS A 152 17.41 23.95 7.14
C LYS A 152 18.69 23.93 8.00
N PRO A 153 19.69 23.05 7.76
CA PRO A 153 20.92 23.06 8.55
C PRO A 153 21.71 24.37 8.38
N ILE A 154 21.72 24.95 7.18
CA ILE A 154 22.42 26.22 6.90
C ILE A 154 21.82 27.37 7.72
N VAL A 155 20.48 27.45 7.78
CA VAL A 155 19.79 28.49 8.57
C VAL A 155 20.06 28.29 10.07
N VAL A 156 19.99 27.06 10.57
CA VAL A 156 20.30 26.75 11.98
C VAL A 156 21.73 27.15 12.33
N GLU A 157 22.71 26.83 11.49
CA GLU A 157 24.10 27.15 11.75
C GLU A 157 24.38 28.67 11.71
N LYS A 158 23.75 29.39 10.77
CA LYS A 158 23.79 30.87 10.74
C LYS A 158 23.21 31.48 12.02
N ASN A 159 22.09 30.96 12.51
CA ASN A 159 21.45 31.44 13.73
C ASN A 159 22.34 31.19 14.96
N ILE A 160 22.90 29.98 15.09
CA ILE A 160 23.85 29.66 16.18
C ILE A 160 25.06 30.61 16.16
N ARG A 161 25.60 30.91 14.96
CA ARG A 161 26.72 31.85 14.82
C ARG A 161 26.32 33.28 15.23
N ALA A 162 25.13 33.74 14.85
CA ALA A 162 24.62 35.05 15.22
C ALA A 162 24.41 35.15 16.75
N GLU A 163 23.81 34.14 17.38
CA GLU A 163 23.62 34.10 18.84
C GLU A 163 24.95 34.16 19.60
N LYS A 164 25.96 33.39 19.16
CA LYS A 164 27.30 33.43 19.75
C LYS A 164 27.92 34.83 19.63
N LYS A 165 27.76 35.49 18.48
CA LYS A 165 28.25 36.86 18.27
C LYS A 165 27.54 37.86 19.19
N LEU A 166 26.21 37.74 19.33
CA LEU A 166 25.41 38.61 20.18
C LEU A 166 25.78 38.46 21.67
N LYS A 167 26.00 37.23 22.14
CA LYS A 167 26.51 36.97 23.50
C LYS A 167 27.86 37.65 23.76
N ARG A 168 28.80 37.57 22.82
CA ARG A 168 30.11 38.24 22.93
C ARG A 168 29.97 39.76 23.01
N LEU A 169 29.12 40.35 22.16
CA LEU A 169 28.88 41.79 22.17
C LEU A 169 28.21 42.26 23.46
N ASN A 170 27.25 41.50 23.99
CA ASN A 170 26.62 41.82 25.27
C ASN A 170 27.62 41.77 26.43
N ASN A 171 28.48 40.75 26.47
CA ASN A 171 29.53 40.66 27.49
C ASN A 171 30.51 41.83 27.38
N ALA A 172 31.00 42.14 26.18
CA ALA A 172 31.89 43.29 25.96
C ALA A 172 31.23 44.62 26.33
N SER A 173 29.92 44.77 26.07
CA SER A 173 29.16 45.96 26.47
C SER A 173 29.03 46.06 27.99
N LEU A 174 28.83 44.95 28.70
CA LEU A 174 28.78 44.92 30.16
C LEU A 174 30.14 45.25 30.78
N GLU A 175 31.23 44.70 30.24
CA GLU A 175 32.59 45.01 30.66
C GLU A 175 32.89 46.50 30.49
N LEU A 176 32.58 47.07 29.33
CA LEU A 176 32.79 48.49 29.04
C LEU A 176 31.96 49.40 29.96
N GLU A 177 30.72 49.00 30.29
CA GLU A 177 29.88 49.75 31.23
C GLU A 177 30.42 49.70 32.66
N ASN A 178 30.97 48.55 33.08
CA ASN A 178 31.64 48.42 34.38
C ASN A 178 32.92 49.26 34.43
N GLU A 179 33.74 49.24 33.38
CA GLU A 179 34.93 50.09 33.28
C GLU A 179 34.58 51.58 33.35
N LYS A 180 33.51 52.01 32.65
CA LYS A 180 33.01 53.39 32.74
C LYS A 180 32.60 53.76 34.16
N LYS A 181 31.89 52.88 34.88
CA LYS A 181 31.52 53.11 36.27
C LYS A 181 32.75 53.24 37.17
N GLU A 182 33.75 52.38 37.00
CA GLU A 182 35.01 52.47 37.74
C GLU A 182 35.76 53.78 37.45
N VAL A 183 35.85 54.19 36.19
CA VAL A 183 36.46 55.48 35.82
C VAL A 183 35.68 56.65 36.44
N ALA A 184 34.35 56.64 36.38
CA ALA A 184 33.52 57.67 36.98
C ALA A 184 33.71 57.72 38.52
N ASN A 185 33.77 56.57 39.19
CA ASN A 185 34.00 56.46 40.62
C ASN A 185 35.38 57.02 41.01
N THR A 186 36.43 56.66 40.26
CA THR A 186 37.78 57.16 40.52
C THR A 186 37.89 58.67 40.29
N LEU A 187 37.24 59.21 39.25
CA LEU A 187 37.19 60.65 38.98
C LEU A 187 36.45 61.39 40.09
N THR A 188 35.28 60.88 40.51
CA THR A 188 34.50 61.44 41.62
C THR A 188 35.32 61.46 42.91
N ARG A 189 36.05 60.39 43.21
CA ARG A 189 36.94 60.31 44.37
C ARG A 189 38.09 61.31 44.28
N ARG A 190 38.71 61.47 43.11
CA ARG A 190 39.79 62.45 42.88
C ARG A 190 39.27 63.89 43.02
N ALA A 191 38.11 64.19 42.44
CA ALA A 191 37.45 65.49 42.54
C ALA A 191 37.10 65.82 44.00
N SER A 192 36.55 64.87 44.76
CA SER A 192 36.27 65.04 46.20
C SER A 192 37.54 65.33 47.00
N LYS A 193 38.63 64.57 46.76
CA LYS A 193 39.93 64.82 47.41
C LYS A 193 40.49 66.20 47.06
N ALA A 194 40.43 66.60 45.79
CA ALA A 194 40.87 67.92 45.35
C ALA A 194 40.02 69.05 45.96
N GLY A 195 38.70 68.87 46.04
CA GLY A 195 37.80 69.81 46.71
C GLY A 195 38.13 69.96 48.20
N LYS A 196 38.38 68.85 48.91
CA LYS A 196 38.85 68.89 50.31
C LYS A 196 40.21 69.56 50.46
N ALA A 197 41.13 69.37 49.51
CA ALA A 197 42.45 70.00 49.54
C ALA A 197 42.38 71.53 49.40
N LYS A 198 41.45 72.05 48.58
CA LYS A 198 41.24 73.49 48.37
C LYS A 198 40.57 74.22 49.54
N LYS A 199 39.90 73.51 50.46
CA LYS A 199 39.30 74.12 51.66
C LYS A 199 40.38 74.67 52.59
N SER A 200 40.16 75.88 53.12
CA SER A 200 41.06 76.45 54.14
C SER A 200 41.05 75.61 55.42
N PRO A 201 42.10 75.65 56.27
CA PRO A 201 42.11 74.94 57.55
C PRO A 201 40.85 75.19 58.39
N TYR A 202 40.37 76.44 58.41
CA TYR A 202 39.16 76.88 59.10
C TYR A 202 37.86 76.31 58.49
N GLU A 203 37.81 76.10 57.17
CA GLU A 203 36.66 75.47 56.50
C GLU A 203 36.65 73.94 56.67
N LYS A 204 37.83 73.31 56.84
CA LYS A 204 37.93 71.86 57.05
C LYS A 204 37.36 71.42 58.40
N VAL A 205 37.48 72.25 59.44
CA VAL A 205 36.96 71.99 60.78
C VAL A 205 35.61 72.68 61.06
N GLY A 206 35.07 73.43 60.09
CA GLY A 206 33.78 74.12 60.22
C GLY A 206 33.80 75.44 60.98
N THR A 207 34.97 76.04 61.23
CA THR A 207 35.11 77.33 61.94
C THR A 207 34.31 78.44 61.25
N LYS A 208 34.48 78.61 59.92
CA LYS A 208 33.82 79.68 59.16
C LYS A 208 32.29 79.53 59.17
N GLU A 209 31.79 78.29 59.13
CA GLU A 209 30.36 77.97 59.15
C GLU A 209 29.74 78.22 60.54
N ALA A 210 30.42 77.81 61.61
CA ALA A 210 30.01 78.10 62.98
C ALA A 210 30.03 79.62 63.26
N MET A 211 31.07 80.31 62.80
CA MET A 211 31.20 81.77 62.88
C MET A 211 30.05 82.49 62.18
N LYS A 212 29.64 82.02 60.98
CA LYS A 212 28.51 82.59 60.23
C LYS A 212 27.20 82.46 60.99
N LYS A 213 26.97 81.38 61.74
CA LYS A 213 25.78 81.21 62.59
C LYS A 213 25.74 82.24 63.72
N TYR A 214 26.86 82.44 64.43
CA TYR A 214 26.95 83.47 65.47
C TYR A 214 26.79 84.88 64.89
N TRP A 215 27.40 85.13 63.73
CA TRP A 215 27.25 86.40 63.03
C TRP A 215 25.79 86.67 62.65
N LEU A 216 25.06 85.68 62.10
CA LEU A 216 23.64 85.81 61.77
C LEU A 216 22.76 86.20 62.98
N GLN A 217 23.12 85.74 64.17
CA GLN A 217 22.42 86.07 65.42
C GLN A 217 22.74 87.49 65.92
N ALA A 218 23.94 87.99 65.63
CA ALA A 218 24.42 89.28 66.14
C ALA A 218 24.33 90.44 65.12
N LYS A 219 24.17 90.14 63.82
CA LYS A 219 24.30 91.11 62.72
C LYS A 219 23.37 92.33 62.84
N ASP A 220 22.15 92.15 63.36
CA ASP A 220 21.15 93.22 63.39
C ASP A 220 21.53 94.32 64.40
N GLY A 221 22.40 94.01 65.36
CA GLY A 221 22.96 94.98 66.31
C GLY A 221 24.22 95.71 65.83
N PHE A 222 24.75 95.39 64.64
CA PHE A 222 26.04 95.93 64.17
C PHE A 222 26.00 97.39 63.72
N THR A 223 24.83 98.02 63.71
CA THR A 223 24.63 99.46 63.44
C THR A 223 25.07 100.34 64.62
N GLN A 224 25.18 99.77 65.83
CA GLN A 224 25.60 100.49 67.03
C GLN A 224 27.13 100.55 67.16
N ARG A 225 27.64 101.73 67.58
CA ARG A 225 29.08 101.97 67.73
C ARG A 225 29.69 101.02 68.76
N GLY A 226 30.69 100.24 68.34
CA GLY A 226 31.44 99.31 69.21
C GLY A 226 30.91 97.87 69.26
N VAL A 227 29.70 97.58 68.76
CA VAL A 227 29.12 96.22 68.79
C VAL A 227 29.89 95.25 67.88
N LYS A 228 30.34 95.71 66.71
CA LYS A 228 31.22 94.92 65.82
C LYS A 228 32.52 94.50 66.52
N GLN A 229 33.09 95.35 67.38
CA GLN A 229 34.31 95.00 68.12
C GLN A 229 34.02 93.95 69.19
N LYS A 230 32.95 94.12 69.97
CA LYS A 230 32.54 93.13 70.98
C LYS A 230 32.29 91.75 70.39
N PHE A 231 31.72 91.69 69.18
CA PHE A 231 31.56 90.42 68.46
C PHE A 231 32.91 89.79 68.07
N ILE A 232 33.88 90.58 67.62
CA ILE A 232 35.22 90.08 67.31
C ILE A 232 35.88 89.50 68.55
N ASP A 233 35.79 90.23 69.68
CA ASP A 233 36.39 89.82 70.95
C ASP A 233 35.71 88.54 71.48
N ASP A 234 34.37 88.44 71.41
CA ASP A 234 33.62 87.24 71.78
C ASP A 234 34.02 86.03 70.91
N MET A 235 34.21 86.22 69.61
CA MET A 235 34.61 85.13 68.72
C MET A 235 36.05 84.66 68.96
N HIS A 236 36.94 85.57 69.36
CA HIS A 236 38.26 85.18 69.86
C HIS A 236 38.18 84.38 71.16
N GLU A 237 37.34 84.81 72.11
CA GLU A 237 37.14 84.09 73.37
C GLU A 237 36.54 82.70 73.12
N LYS A 238 35.55 82.59 72.23
CA LYS A 238 34.98 81.30 71.82
C LYS A 238 36.01 80.40 71.12
N ALA A 239 36.96 80.97 70.38
CA ALA A 239 38.06 80.20 69.79
C ALA A 239 39.04 79.70 70.85
N LEU A 240 39.38 80.52 71.85
CA LEU A 240 40.28 80.16 72.95
C LEU A 240 39.68 79.12 73.91
N THR A 241 38.36 79.18 74.12
CA THR A 241 37.61 78.26 74.99
C THR A 241 37.15 76.99 74.26
N ASN A 242 37.58 76.78 73.01
CA ASN A 242 37.18 75.65 72.14
C ASN A 242 35.67 75.53 71.87
N ILE A 243 34.89 76.60 72.12
CA ILE A 243 33.47 76.66 71.75
C ILE A 243 33.33 76.80 70.24
N LEU A 244 34.20 77.60 69.61
CA LEU A 244 34.33 77.66 68.16
C LEU A 244 35.31 76.57 67.71
N PRO A 245 34.93 75.69 66.75
CA PRO A 245 35.83 74.64 66.30
C PRO A 245 37.03 75.26 65.59
N MET A 246 38.24 74.92 66.02
CA MET A 246 39.49 75.52 65.54
C MET A 246 40.46 74.47 64.99
N PRO A 247 41.23 74.79 63.94
CA PRO A 247 42.30 73.91 63.49
C PRO A 247 43.41 73.84 64.55
N LYS A 248 44.06 72.69 64.68
CA LYS A 248 45.23 72.52 65.57
C LYS A 248 46.32 73.55 65.19
N ASP A 249 46.93 74.16 66.20
CA ASP A 249 48.03 75.13 66.07
C ASP A 249 47.69 76.40 65.26
N SER A 250 46.41 76.80 65.23
CA SER A 250 45.95 77.99 64.52
C SER A 250 45.36 79.03 65.46
N ASN A 251 45.83 80.28 65.33
CA ASN A 251 45.25 81.42 66.04
C ASN A 251 44.23 82.13 65.15
N LEU A 252 43.03 82.36 65.67
CA LEU A 252 42.04 83.20 64.99
C LEU A 252 42.47 84.66 65.15
N THR A 253 42.66 85.37 64.04
CA THR A 253 43.04 86.79 64.08
C THR A 253 41.83 87.67 63.80
N GLU A 254 41.83 88.86 64.39
CA GLU A 254 40.78 89.85 64.18
C GLU A 254 40.63 90.22 62.69
N LYS A 255 41.75 90.30 61.96
CA LYS A 255 41.75 90.56 60.52
C LYS A 255 40.99 89.46 59.76
N THR A 256 41.19 88.19 60.14
CA THR A 256 40.46 87.05 59.56
C THR A 256 38.97 87.15 59.85
N ILE A 257 38.59 87.45 61.10
CA ILE A 257 37.18 87.63 61.48
C ILE A 257 36.53 88.77 60.70
N ARG A 258 37.17 89.93 60.62
CA ARG A 258 36.65 91.10 59.90
C ARG A 258 36.45 90.82 58.42
N ASN A 259 37.37 90.09 57.79
CA ASN A 259 37.23 89.69 56.40
C ASN A 259 36.05 88.74 56.22
N TRP A 260 35.86 87.75 57.11
CA TRP A 260 34.69 86.87 57.03
C TRP A 260 33.37 87.59 57.25
N ILE A 261 33.31 88.57 58.17
CA ILE A 261 32.12 89.41 58.35
C ILE A 261 31.78 90.14 57.04
N LYS A 262 32.77 90.71 56.36
CA LYS A 262 32.57 91.36 55.05
C LYS A 262 32.08 90.36 53.99
N ASP A 263 32.68 89.17 53.93
CA ASP A 263 32.25 88.11 53.03
C ASP A 263 30.77 87.74 53.29
N PHE A 264 30.38 87.58 54.56
CA PHE A 264 29.01 87.23 54.94
C PHE A 264 28.00 88.35 54.62
N GLU A 265 28.37 89.60 54.87
CA GLU A 265 27.57 90.79 54.50
C GLU A 265 27.34 90.82 52.97
N GLN A 266 28.36 90.54 52.16
CA GLN A 266 28.27 90.47 50.70
C GLN A 266 27.44 89.27 50.20
N GLU A 267 27.54 88.11 50.84
CA GLU A 267 26.76 86.92 50.48
C GLU A 267 25.26 87.13 50.69
N ILE A 268 24.85 87.79 51.79
CA ILE A 268 23.44 88.12 52.03
C ILE A 268 22.94 89.19 51.04
N GLY A 269 23.73 90.23 50.77
CA GLY A 269 23.37 91.26 49.80
C GLY A 269 23.11 90.72 48.39
N LYS A 270 23.75 89.61 48.00
CA LYS A 270 23.52 88.92 46.71
C LYS A 270 22.36 87.93 46.71
N SER A 271 21.85 87.53 47.88
CA SER A 271 20.76 86.56 48.02
C SER A 271 19.37 87.23 48.05
N SER A 272 19.30 88.56 47.89
CA SER A 272 18.08 89.37 47.88
C SER A 272 17.91 90.16 46.57
N SER A 273 18.49 89.66 45.47
CA SER A 273 18.27 90.13 44.09
C SER A 273 17.78 88.98 43.22
#